data_AF-A0A7S0WF53-F1
#
_entry.id   AF-A0A7S0WF53-F1
#
_cell.length_a   1.000
_cell.length_b   1.000
_cell.length_c   1.000
_cell.angle_alpha   90.00
_cell.angle_beta   90.00
_cell.angle_gamma   90.00
#
_symmetry.space_group_name_H-M   'P 1'
#
loop_
_entity.id
_entity.type
_entity.pdbx_description
1 polymer ?
#
loop_
_entity_poly.entity_id
_entity_poly.type
_entity_poly.pdbx_seq_one_letter_code
_entity_poly.pdbx_strand_id
1 'polypeptide(L)'
;LTTGSPTVVAFKSTQPALLERVISLTVLVEKESEHPIAKAVRDYARRQSPAEIPASSRGEVENIPGQGVRCVVNGTVIALGNARLMTALAVASKSTVISEFQTLHEDKGNTVIFVSIDGIIEGAFAVSDELKPDAATAVAASGFNSSETANAPSMIPSMLTNITVLPLSSCKV
;
A
#
# COMPACT_ATOMS: atom_id res chain seq x y z
N LEU A 1 -8.14 9.49 -17.07
CA LEU A 1 -7.38 10.47 -16.28
C LEU A 1 -7.41 9.99 -14.83
N THR A 2 -6.38 9.28 -14.37
CA THR A 2 -6.24 8.94 -12.95
C THR A 2 -5.99 10.21 -12.17
N THR A 3 -6.36 10.22 -10.90
CA THR A 3 -6.26 11.39 -10.02
C THR A 3 -4.80 11.74 -9.69
N GLY A 4 -3.84 10.96 -10.20
CA GLY A 4 -2.41 11.13 -9.97
C GLY A 4 -2.02 11.01 -8.50
N SER A 5 -2.90 10.44 -7.66
CA SER A 5 -2.79 10.41 -6.21
C SER A 5 -2.90 8.97 -5.70
N PRO A 6 -1.89 8.12 -5.98
CA PRO A 6 -1.86 6.76 -5.46
C PRO A 6 -1.96 6.78 -3.93
N THR A 7 -2.71 5.84 -3.37
CA THR A 7 -2.91 5.74 -1.92
C THR A 7 -2.66 4.32 -1.44
N VAL A 8 -1.92 4.16 -0.34
CA VAL A 8 -1.74 2.86 0.30
C VAL A 8 -3.05 2.46 0.97
N VAL A 9 -3.63 1.36 0.52
CA VAL A 9 -4.86 0.79 1.09
C VAL A 9 -4.59 -0.26 2.15
N ALA A 10 -3.45 -0.96 2.06
CA ALA A 10 -3.07 -1.97 3.03
C ALA A 10 -1.55 -2.17 3.07
N PHE A 11 -1.07 -2.66 4.21
CA PHE A 11 0.30 -3.11 4.40
C PHE A 11 0.30 -4.44 5.16
N LYS A 12 1.20 -5.34 4.79
CA LYS A 12 1.39 -6.62 5.45
C LYS A 12 2.87 -6.93 5.57
N SER A 13 3.32 -7.29 6.78
CA SER A 13 4.64 -7.87 7.01
C SER A 13 4.57 -9.39 7.08
N THR A 14 5.69 -10.05 6.82
CA THR A 14 5.85 -11.51 7.01
C THR A 14 5.66 -11.91 8.48
N GLN A 15 6.17 -11.08 9.38
CA GLN A 15 6.11 -11.28 10.82
C GLN A 15 5.68 -9.98 11.53
N PRO A 16 4.88 -10.05 12.60
CA PRO A 16 4.48 -8.86 13.36
C PRO A 16 5.66 -8.06 13.91
N ALA A 17 6.73 -8.73 14.34
CA ALA A 17 7.93 -8.08 14.88
C ALA A 17 8.72 -7.26 13.85
N LEU A 18 8.53 -7.54 12.56
CA LEU A 18 9.23 -6.83 11.47
C LEU A 18 8.44 -5.62 10.95
N LEU A 19 7.20 -5.45 11.39
CA LEU A 19 6.30 -4.39 10.93
C LEU A 19 6.95 -3.00 11.05
N GLU A 20 7.38 -2.62 12.26
CA GLU A 20 8.00 -1.32 12.50
C GLU A 20 9.31 -1.16 11.72
N ARG A 21 10.13 -2.21 11.67
CA ARG A 21 11.40 -2.19 10.94
C ARG A 21 11.20 -1.96 9.44
N VAL A 22 10.27 -2.67 8.82
CA VAL A 22 9.93 -2.50 7.40
C VAL A 22 9.41 -1.10 7.13
N ILE A 23 8.55 -0.57 8.00
CA ILE A 23 7.99 0.78 7.89
C ILE A 23 9.10 1.84 7.97
N SER A 24 9.96 1.78 9.00
CA SER A 24 11.04 2.76 9.18
C SER A 24 12.08 2.71 8.05
N LEU A 25 12.42 1.52 7.54
CA LEU A 25 13.30 1.37 6.38
C LEU A 25 12.66 1.93 5.10
N THR A 26 11.36 1.72 4.92
CA THR A 26 10.61 2.27 3.79
C THR A 26 10.63 3.79 3.79
N VAL A 27 10.42 4.44 4.95
CA VAL A 27 10.54 5.90 5.07
C VAL A 27 11.93 6.38 4.68
N LEU A 28 12.97 5.69 5.13
CA LEU A 28 14.36 6.06 4.87
C LEU A 28 14.71 5.97 3.38
N VAL A 29 14.39 4.84 2.74
CA VAL A 29 14.74 4.58 1.33
C VAL A 29 13.96 5.52 0.41
N GLU A 30 12.65 5.71 0.66
CA GLU A 30 11.80 6.55 -0.18
C GLU A 30 11.88 8.05 0.15
N LYS A 31 12.75 8.48 1.08
CA LYS A 31 12.86 9.87 1.52
C LYS A 31 13.15 10.86 0.39
N GLU A 32 13.94 10.45 -0.61
CA GLU A 32 14.33 11.28 -1.78
C GLU A 32 13.60 10.89 -3.07
N SER A 33 12.67 9.94 -3.00
CA SER A 33 11.93 9.47 -4.15
C SER A 33 10.83 10.47 -4.52
N GLU A 34 10.84 10.91 -5.78
CA GLU A 34 9.82 11.79 -6.36
C GLU A 34 8.65 11.02 -6.98
N HIS A 35 8.73 9.69 -7.03
CA HIS A 35 7.69 8.85 -7.60
C HIS A 35 6.37 9.00 -6.81
N PRO A 36 5.21 9.20 -7.47
CA PRO A 36 3.93 9.37 -6.78
C PRO A 36 3.60 8.20 -5.84
N ILE A 37 3.88 6.96 -6.25
CA ILE A 37 3.68 5.75 -5.45
C ILE A 37 4.58 5.75 -4.21
N ALA A 38 5.87 6.08 -4.40
CA ALA A 38 6.82 6.18 -3.30
C ALA A 38 6.41 7.22 -2.27
N LYS A 39 5.90 8.37 -2.72
CA LYS A 39 5.36 9.40 -1.83
C LYS A 39 4.18 8.88 -1.01
N ALA A 40 3.24 8.16 -1.64
CA ALA A 40 2.11 7.55 -0.94
C ALA A 40 2.55 6.54 0.12
N VAL A 41 3.51 5.68 -0.23
CA VAL A 41 4.08 4.67 0.66
C VAL A 41 4.83 5.32 1.83
N ARG A 42 5.67 6.32 1.55
CA ARG A 42 6.38 7.11 2.57
C ARG A 42 5.42 7.82 3.52
N ASP A 43 4.38 8.47 2.99
CA ASP A 43 3.40 9.19 3.80
C ASP A 43 2.57 8.23 4.66
N TYR A 44 2.21 7.05 4.14
CA TYR A 44 1.59 5.99 4.94
C TYR A 44 2.54 5.51 6.05
N ALA A 45 3.78 5.20 5.71
CA ALA A 45 4.76 4.68 6.65
C ALA A 45 5.06 5.69 7.78
N ARG A 46 5.20 6.98 7.46
CA ARG A 46 5.41 8.06 8.45
C ARG A 46 4.23 8.21 9.43
N ARG A 47 3.00 7.91 9.00
CA ARG A 47 1.82 7.92 9.88
C ARG A 47 1.78 6.73 10.82
N GLN A 48 2.30 5.57 10.41
CA GLN A 48 2.31 4.35 11.21
C GLN A 48 3.43 4.32 12.23
N SER A 49 4.63 4.78 11.85
CA SER A 49 5.76 4.89 12.76
C SER A 49 6.45 6.24 12.59
N PRO A 50 6.43 7.12 13.59
CA PRO A 50 7.21 8.35 13.60
C PRO A 50 8.71 8.09 13.88
N ALA A 51 9.10 6.84 14.17
CA ALA A 51 10.50 6.50 14.40
C ALA A 51 11.29 6.55 13.08
N GLU A 52 12.05 7.63 12.90
CA GLU A 52 12.93 7.81 11.76
C GLU A 52 14.31 7.20 12.03
N ILE A 53 14.78 6.41 11.08
CA ILE A 53 16.19 5.99 11.03
C ILE A 53 17.01 7.18 10.53
N PRO A 54 18.17 7.49 11.12
CA PRO A 54 19.03 8.58 10.66
C PRO A 54 19.34 8.46 9.17
N ALA A 55 19.24 9.57 8.43
CA ALA A 55 19.55 9.61 7.00
C ALA A 55 21.00 9.16 6.71
N SER A 56 21.91 9.36 7.65
CA SER A 56 23.32 8.92 7.59
C SER A 56 23.49 7.40 7.51
N SER A 57 22.48 6.62 7.90
CA SER A 57 22.48 5.16 7.77
C SER A 57 22.15 4.68 6.36
N ARG A 58 21.65 5.58 5.49
CA ARG A 58 21.29 5.28 4.11
C ARG A 58 22.50 5.44 3.21
N GLY A 59 22.84 4.40 2.48
CA GLY A 59 23.80 4.43 1.39
C GLY A 59 23.20 5.01 0.10
N GLU A 60 23.86 4.70 -1.01
CA GLU A 60 23.41 5.10 -2.35
C GLU A 60 22.10 4.39 -2.72
N VAL A 61 21.15 5.16 -3.24
CA VAL A 61 19.87 4.65 -3.73
C VAL A 61 19.95 4.48 -5.24
N GLU A 62 19.85 3.24 -5.68
CA GLU A 62 19.78 2.85 -7.08
C GLU A 62 18.30 2.82 -7.51
N ASN A 63 17.92 3.73 -8.40
CA ASN A 63 16.59 3.76 -8.98
C ASN A 63 16.57 2.88 -10.24
N ILE A 64 15.69 1.89 -10.28
CA ILE A 64 15.53 0.95 -11.37
C ILE A 64 14.21 1.29 -12.08
N PRO A 65 14.27 1.99 -13.23
CA PRO A 65 13.09 2.55 -13.88
C PRO A 65 12.02 1.49 -14.16
N GLY A 66 10.78 1.78 -13.74
CA GLY A 66 9.64 0.88 -13.93
C GLY A 66 9.63 -0.37 -13.05
N GLN A 67 10.59 -0.51 -12.11
CA GLN A 67 10.67 -1.66 -11.22
C GLN A 67 10.67 -1.27 -9.75
N GLY A 68 11.41 -0.22 -9.38
CA GLY A 68 11.47 0.28 -8.01
C GLY A 68 12.83 0.84 -7.66
N VAL A 69 13.20 0.77 -6.38
CA VAL A 69 14.46 1.29 -5.84
C VAL A 69 15.18 0.24 -5.01
N ARG A 70 16.50 0.31 -4.99
CA ARG A 70 17.38 -0.51 -4.18
C ARG A 70 18.34 0.40 -3.42
N CYS A 71 18.62 0.07 -2.17
CA CYS A 71 19.50 0.85 -1.31
C CYS A 71 20.22 -0.06 -0.32
N VAL A 72 21.43 0.30 0.08
CA VAL A 72 22.11 -0.34 1.20
C VAL A 72 21.94 0.51 2.46
N VAL A 73 21.39 -0.05 3.53
CA VAL A 73 21.21 0.63 4.82
C VAL A 73 22.01 -0.10 5.88
N ASN A 74 23.01 0.56 6.47
CA ASN A 74 23.91 -0.05 7.47
C ASN A 74 24.51 -1.41 7.03
N GLY A 75 24.81 -1.58 5.74
CA GLY A 75 25.33 -2.84 5.17
C GLY A 75 24.27 -3.88 4.81
N THR A 76 22.98 -3.63 5.10
CA THR A 76 21.87 -4.49 4.68
C THR A 76 21.28 -4.01 3.35
N VAL A 77 21.10 -4.91 2.39
CA VAL A 77 20.45 -4.57 1.11
C VAL A 77 18.94 -4.50 1.31
N ILE A 78 18.36 -3.35 1.01
CA ILE A 78 16.92 -3.09 1.02
C ILE A 78 16.47 -2.82 -0.42
N ALA A 79 15.41 -3.47 -0.87
CA ALA A 79 14.81 -3.13 -2.16
C ALA A 79 13.29 -3.02 -2.04
N LEU A 80 12.74 -1.97 -2.64
CA LEU A 80 11.30 -1.70 -2.70
C LEU A 80 10.88 -1.65 -4.16
N GLY A 81 9.89 -2.46 -4.54
CA GLY A 81 9.45 -2.47 -5.94
C GLY A 81 8.46 -3.57 -6.27
N ASN A 82 8.19 -3.71 -7.57
CA ASN A 82 7.26 -4.72 -8.09
C ASN A 82 7.90 -6.12 -8.14
N ALA A 83 7.10 -7.12 -8.55
CA ALA A 83 7.56 -8.50 -8.67
C ALA A 83 8.74 -8.67 -9.66
N ARG A 84 8.87 -7.79 -10.67
CA ARG A 84 10.01 -7.85 -11.62
C ARG A 84 11.32 -7.49 -10.92
N LEU A 85 11.32 -6.47 -10.05
CA LEU A 85 12.49 -6.13 -9.24
C LEU A 85 12.90 -7.30 -8.35
N MET A 86 11.92 -7.90 -7.67
CA MET A 86 12.15 -9.04 -6.78
C MET A 86 12.76 -10.24 -7.52
N THR A 87 12.27 -10.50 -8.73
CA THR A 87 12.79 -11.57 -9.61
C THR A 87 14.21 -11.24 -10.10
N ALA A 88 14.46 -10.00 -10.52
CA ALA A 88 15.77 -9.55 -11.00
C ALA A 88 16.85 -9.64 -9.91
N LEU A 89 16.47 -9.38 -8.66
CA LEU A 89 17.35 -9.48 -7.49
C LEU A 89 17.39 -10.89 -6.87
N ALA A 90 16.73 -11.88 -7.48
CA ALA A 90 16.61 -13.25 -6.97
C ALA A 90 16.12 -13.31 -5.51
N VAL A 91 15.22 -12.40 -5.13
CA VAL A 91 14.69 -12.29 -3.77
C VAL A 91 13.79 -13.50 -3.48
N ALA A 92 14.03 -14.15 -2.34
CA ALA A 92 13.24 -15.29 -1.93
C ALA A 92 11.87 -14.84 -1.40
N SER A 93 10.80 -15.26 -2.07
CA SER A 93 9.44 -15.20 -1.52
C SER A 93 9.12 -16.52 -0.84
N LYS A 94 9.34 -16.58 0.48
CA LYS A 94 9.07 -17.78 1.29
C LYS A 94 7.79 -17.70 2.12
N SER A 95 7.13 -16.55 2.13
CA SER A 95 6.00 -16.29 3.02
C SER A 95 4.67 -16.44 2.29
N THR A 96 3.90 -17.46 2.67
CA THR A 96 2.53 -17.66 2.18
C THR A 96 1.66 -16.43 2.45
N VAL A 97 1.89 -15.74 3.57
CA VAL A 97 1.14 -14.53 3.95
C VAL A 97 1.29 -13.42 2.91
N ILE A 98 2.49 -13.27 2.34
CA ILE A 98 2.75 -12.25 1.31
C ILE A 98 2.15 -12.68 -0.03
N SER A 99 2.22 -13.96 -0.38
CA SER A 99 1.58 -14.50 -1.59
C SER A 99 0.06 -14.33 -1.57
N GLU A 100 -0.59 -14.66 -0.45
CA GLU A 100 -2.04 -14.45 -0.27
C GLU A 100 -2.41 -12.97 -0.33
N PHE A 101 -1.61 -12.11 0.30
CA PHE A 101 -1.78 -10.66 0.23
C PHE A 101 -1.66 -10.15 -1.21
N GLN A 102 -0.68 -10.63 -1.96
CA GLN A 102 -0.48 -10.29 -3.36
C GLN A 102 -1.73 -10.64 -4.18
N THR A 103 -2.16 -11.91 -4.16
CA THR A 103 -3.34 -12.37 -4.93
C THR A 103 -4.59 -11.56 -4.56
N LEU A 104 -4.86 -11.38 -3.27
CA LEU A 104 -6.04 -10.64 -2.80
C LEU A 104 -6.10 -9.20 -3.31
N HIS A 105 -4.95 -8.52 -3.40
CA HIS A 105 -4.89 -7.13 -3.81
C HIS A 105 -4.80 -6.97 -5.34
N GLU A 106 -4.11 -7.87 -6.03
CA GLU A 106 -4.07 -7.94 -7.49
C GLU A 106 -5.47 -8.22 -8.06
N ASP A 107 -6.24 -9.13 -7.45
CA ASP A 107 -7.63 -9.44 -7.84
C ASP A 107 -8.56 -8.22 -7.69
N LYS A 108 -8.22 -7.31 -6.77
CA LYS A 108 -8.93 -6.03 -6.54
C LYS A 108 -8.42 -4.90 -7.44
N GLY A 109 -7.49 -5.17 -8.35
CA GLY A 109 -6.87 -4.16 -9.22
C GLY A 109 -5.90 -3.22 -8.52
N ASN A 110 -5.42 -3.56 -7.32
CA ASN A 110 -4.41 -2.76 -6.62
C ASN A 110 -3.00 -3.16 -7.09
N THR A 111 -2.09 -2.19 -7.06
CA THR A 111 -0.67 -2.43 -7.31
C THR A 111 0.02 -2.85 -6.01
N VAL A 112 0.72 -3.99 -6.03
CA VAL A 112 1.46 -4.49 -4.88
C VAL A 112 2.94 -4.12 -5.00
N ILE A 113 3.47 -3.45 -3.99
CA ILE A 113 4.87 -3.07 -3.85
C ILE A 113 5.48 -3.93 -2.75
N PHE A 114 6.48 -4.73 -3.08
CA PHE A 114 7.21 -5.58 -2.15
C PHE A 114 8.35 -4.81 -1.51
N VAL A 115 8.64 -5.15 -0.25
CA VAL A 115 9.84 -4.73 0.47
C VAL A 115 10.66 -5.95 0.81
N SER A 116 11.89 -5.94 0.32
CA SER A 116 12.89 -6.95 0.64
C SER A 116 13.97 -6.40 1.56
N ILE A 117 14.40 -7.24 2.50
CA ILE A 117 15.50 -7.00 3.42
C ILE A 117 16.43 -8.19 3.28
N ASP A 118 17.69 -7.93 2.92
CA ASP A 118 18.74 -8.94 2.77
C ASP A 118 18.36 -10.10 1.83
N GLY A 119 17.66 -9.77 0.73
CA GLY A 119 17.25 -10.75 -0.27
C GLY A 119 16.02 -11.59 0.11
N ILE A 120 15.30 -11.23 1.17
CA ILE A 120 14.05 -11.88 1.58
C ILE A 120 12.92 -10.86 1.55
N ILE A 121 11.74 -11.22 1.03
CA ILE A 121 10.57 -10.35 1.12
C ILE A 121 10.06 -10.34 2.55
N GLU A 122 10.12 -9.19 3.23
CA GLU A 122 9.68 -9.02 4.62
C GLU A 122 8.38 -8.21 4.75
N GLY A 123 7.93 -7.58 3.66
CA GLY A 123 6.64 -6.92 3.62
C GLY A 123 6.13 -6.61 2.23
N ALA A 124 4.87 -6.22 2.16
CA ALA A 124 4.20 -5.78 0.96
C ALA A 124 3.19 -4.67 1.27
N PHE A 125 3.16 -3.66 0.40
CA PHE A 125 2.20 -2.57 0.40
C PHE A 125 1.24 -2.75 -0.77
N ALA A 126 -0.06 -2.61 -0.52
CA ALA A 126 -1.05 -2.51 -1.57
C ALA A 126 -1.38 -1.03 -1.79
N VAL A 127 -1.22 -0.59 -3.02
CA VAL A 127 -1.45 0.78 -3.47
C VAL A 127 -2.60 0.76 -4.46
N SER A 128 -3.63 1.54 -4.17
CA SER A 128 -4.73 1.78 -5.10
C SER A 128 -4.49 3.11 -5.80
N ASP A 129 -4.52 3.09 -7.13
CA ASP A 129 -4.67 4.30 -7.94
C ASP A 129 -6.16 4.44 -8.25
N GLU A 130 -6.94 4.90 -7.26
CA GLU A 130 -8.36 5.16 -7.48
C GLU A 130 -8.51 6.18 -8.62
N LEU A 131 -9.08 5.70 -9.72
CA LEU A 131 -9.66 6.55 -10.75
C LEU A 131 -10.75 7.38 -10.07
N LYS A 132 -10.63 8.70 -10.14
CA LYS A 132 -11.65 9.68 -9.77
C LYS A 132 -13.07 9.14 -10.08
N PRO A 133 -14.06 9.26 -9.17
CA PRO A 133 -15.45 8.88 -9.48
C PRO A 133 -16.12 9.74 -10.58
N ASP A 134 -15.41 10.70 -11.17
CA ASP A 134 -15.90 11.57 -12.25
C ASP A 134 -15.82 10.97 -13.66
N ALA A 135 -15.30 9.74 -13.83
CA ALA A 135 -15.25 9.10 -15.16
C ALA A 135 -16.56 8.39 -15.55
N ALA A 136 -17.66 8.59 -14.81
CA ALA A 136 -18.99 8.11 -15.16
C ALA A 136 -19.95 9.20 -15.68
N THR A 137 -19.50 10.46 -15.78
CA THR A 137 -20.34 11.58 -16.27
C THR A 137 -19.66 12.39 -17.39
N ALA A 138 -19.05 11.71 -18.36
CA ALA A 138 -18.52 12.36 -19.57
C ALA A 138 -18.78 11.58 -20.87
N VAL A 139 -19.84 10.78 -20.92
CA VAL A 139 -20.35 10.17 -22.18
C VAL A 139 -21.85 10.45 -22.40
N ALA A 140 -22.45 11.38 -21.64
CA ALA A 140 -23.87 11.74 -21.79
C ALA A 140 -24.08 13.20 -22.20
N ALA A 141 -23.19 13.76 -23.03
CA ALA A 141 -23.33 15.13 -23.54
C ALA A 141 -23.08 15.19 -25.05
N SER A 142 -23.84 14.41 -25.82
CA SER A 142 -24.20 14.72 -27.21
C SER A 142 -25.30 13.76 -27.66
N GLY A 143 -26.56 14.16 -27.50
CA GLY A 143 -27.70 13.44 -28.11
C GLY A 143 -29.04 13.56 -27.39
N PHE A 144 -29.69 14.72 -27.54
CA PHE A 144 -31.13 14.85 -27.82
C PHE A 144 -32.21 14.31 -26.83
N ASN A 145 -32.82 15.26 -26.10
CA ASN A 145 -34.24 15.45 -25.73
C ASN A 145 -35.22 14.24 -25.66
N SER A 146 -35.88 14.04 -24.50
CA SER A 146 -37.33 14.33 -24.25
C SER A 146 -37.93 13.49 -23.10
N SER A 147 -38.90 14.09 -22.39
CA SER A 147 -39.91 13.54 -21.45
C SER A 147 -39.42 13.05 -20.07
N GLU A 148 -39.76 13.77 -18.99
CA GLU A 148 -40.89 13.51 -18.06
C GLU A 148 -40.63 12.30 -17.13
N THR A 149 -40.88 12.26 -15.82
CA THR A 149 -41.41 13.16 -14.79
C THR A 149 -41.11 12.50 -13.43
N ALA A 150 -41.17 13.30 -12.36
CA ALA A 150 -41.60 12.92 -11.01
C ALA A 150 -40.75 11.94 -10.18
N ASN A 151 -40.15 12.46 -9.10
CA ASN A 151 -40.73 12.40 -7.73
C ASN A 151 -39.60 12.35 -6.68
N ALA A 152 -39.51 13.39 -5.85
CA ALA A 152 -38.82 13.36 -4.55
C ALA A 152 -39.88 13.01 -3.45
N PRO A 153 -39.61 12.93 -2.13
CA PRO A 153 -38.33 13.06 -1.40
C PRO A 153 -38.14 12.01 -0.27
N SER A 154 -37.03 12.15 0.48
CA SER A 154 -36.95 12.03 1.95
C SER A 154 -36.24 10.82 2.60
N MET A 155 -35.59 11.16 3.72
CA MET A 155 -35.16 10.34 4.87
C MET A 155 -33.80 9.63 4.84
N ILE A 156 -32.81 10.33 5.41
CA ILE A 156 -31.95 9.83 6.50
C ILE A 156 -32.79 9.77 7.79
N PRO A 157 -32.58 8.85 8.76
CA PRO A 157 -31.33 8.85 9.55
C PRO A 157 -30.88 7.53 10.24
N SER A 158 -29.69 7.61 10.85
CA SER A 158 -29.28 7.09 12.18
C SER A 158 -28.94 5.60 12.41
N MET A 159 -27.66 5.42 12.77
CA MET A 159 -27.09 4.75 13.96
C MET A 159 -27.57 3.37 14.47
N LEU A 160 -26.58 2.70 15.10
CA LEU A 160 -26.65 1.56 16.04
C LEU A 160 -26.85 0.22 15.30
N THR A 161 -26.11 -0.88 15.50
CA THR A 161 -25.42 -1.49 16.65
C THR A 161 -25.08 -2.92 16.13
N ASN A 162 -23.92 -3.55 16.33
CA ASN A 162 -23.47 -4.25 17.54
C ASN A 162 -22.16 -4.99 17.20
N ILE A 163 -21.04 -4.69 17.86
CA ILE A 163 -19.88 -5.58 17.92
C ILE A 163 -19.92 -6.23 19.29
N THR A 164 -20.41 -7.47 19.35
CA THR A 164 -20.31 -8.30 20.54
C THR A 164 -18.97 -9.04 20.49
N VAL A 165 -18.13 -8.70 21.47
CA VAL A 165 -16.88 -9.31 21.88
C VAL A 165 -17.11 -10.74 22.42
N LEU A 166 -16.30 -11.69 21.96
CA LEU A 166 -16.13 -13.05 22.50
C LEU A 166 -15.01 -13.07 23.57
N PRO A 167 -14.97 -14.09 24.45
CA PRO A 167 -14.74 -13.90 25.88
C PRO A 167 -13.28 -14.00 26.34
N LEU A 168 -13.03 -13.32 27.46
CA LEU A 168 -11.87 -13.43 28.33
C LEU A 168 -11.84 -14.79 29.05
N SER A 169 -10.69 -15.45 28.92
CA SER A 169 -9.84 -15.97 30.00
C SER A 169 -10.52 -16.51 31.27
N SER A 170 -10.32 -17.79 31.54
CA SER A 170 -10.33 -18.33 32.90
C SER A 170 -9.16 -19.29 33.07
N CYS A 171 -8.13 -18.75 33.71
CA CYS A 171 -7.02 -19.42 34.34
C CYS A 171 -7.50 -20.00 35.69
N LYS A 172 -7.37 -21.32 35.91
CA LYS A 172 -7.02 -21.86 37.24
C LYS A 172 -6.58 -23.33 37.17
N VAL A 173 -5.31 -23.52 37.57
CA VAL A 173 -4.67 -24.57 38.39
C VAL A 173 -5.10 -26.02 38.15
#